data_AF-A0A1H4XVC8-F1
#
_entry.id   AF-A0A1H4XVC8-F1
#
_cell.length_a   1.000
_cell.length_b   1.000
_cell.length_c   1.000
_cell.angle_alpha   90.00
_cell.angle_beta   90.00
_cell.angle_gamma   90.00
#
_symmetry.space_group_name_H-M   'P 1'
#
loop_
_entity.id
_entity.type
_entity.pdbx_description
1 polymer ?
#
loop_
_entity_poly.entity_id
_entity_poly.type
_entity_poly.pdbx_seq_one_letter_code
_entity_poly.pdbx_strand_id
1 'polypeptide(L)'
;MSKTKRTERIRKQDADRQQDKRNRDAAHRERVGAEVTKLTTYRGTRADWALMQQVGEFEEVEEVITLMTRYMAGMARRDPQAFRDAMNPRNPV
;
A
#
# COMPACT_ATOMS: atom_id res chain seq x y z
N MET A 1 24.40 12.72 -37.85
CA MET A 1 24.80 11.87 -36.69
C MET A 1 24.44 10.43 -36.97
N SER A 2 25.34 9.47 -36.74
CA SER A 2 25.09 8.03 -36.93
C SER A 2 23.87 7.56 -36.12
N LYS A 3 23.04 6.69 -36.71
CA LYS A 3 21.83 6.11 -36.08
C LYS A 3 22.13 5.51 -34.70
N THR A 4 23.29 4.88 -34.52
CA THR A 4 23.73 4.24 -33.27
C THR A 4 23.86 5.23 -32.12
N LYS A 5 24.46 6.40 -32.36
CA LYS A 5 24.61 7.48 -31.36
C LYS A 5 23.27 8.09 -30.93
N ARG A 6 22.27 8.12 -31.83
CA ARG A 6 20.91 8.58 -31.51
C ARG A 6 20.20 7.60 -30.57
N THR A 7 20.39 6.29 -30.78
CA THR A 7 19.80 5.23 -29.95
C THR A 7 20.38 5.21 -28.54
N GLU A 8 21.69 5.37 -28.39
CA GLU A 8 22.34 5.46 -27.07
C GLU A 8 21.88 6.68 -26.26
N ARG A 9 21.75 7.84 -26.92
CA ARG A 9 21.26 9.07 -26.29
C ARG A 9 19.83 8.92 -25.77
N ILE A 10 18.95 8.28 -26.54
CA ILE A 10 17.55 8.04 -26.14
C ILE A 10 17.51 7.09 -24.93
N ARG A 11 18.26 5.99 -24.98
CA ARG A 11 18.36 5.04 -23.84
C ARG A 11 18.82 5.72 -22.56
N LYS A 12 19.83 6.59 -22.66
CA LYS A 12 20.32 7.37 -21.51
C LYS A 12 19.22 8.29 -20.97
N GLN A 13 18.53 9.02 -21.85
CA GLN A 13 17.44 9.91 -21.46
C GLN A 13 16.28 9.16 -20.78
N ASP A 14 15.92 7.98 -21.27
CA ASP A 14 14.85 7.17 -20.68
C ASP A 14 15.27 6.61 -19.31
N ALA A 15 16.53 6.19 -19.16
CA ALA A 15 17.09 5.78 -17.86
C ALA A 15 17.08 6.94 -16.85
N ASP A 16 17.51 8.14 -17.26
CA ASP A 16 17.51 9.34 -16.43
C ASP A 16 16.08 9.69 -15.97
N ARG A 17 15.09 9.66 -16.87
CA ARG A 17 13.67 9.87 -16.51
C ARG A 17 13.16 8.88 -15.48
N GLN A 18 13.53 7.60 -15.61
CA GLN A 18 13.11 6.57 -14.65
C GLN A 18 13.79 6.78 -13.31
N GLN A 19 15.06 7.18 -13.29
CA GLN A 19 15.75 7.50 -12.05
C GLN A 19 15.15 8.74 -11.38
N ASP A 20 14.82 9.79 -12.14
CA ASP A 20 14.16 11.00 -11.63
C ASP A 20 12.78 10.70 -11.06
N LYS A 21 12.02 9.79 -11.71
CA LYS A 21 10.76 9.31 -11.15
C LYS A 21 10.98 8.61 -9.81
N ARG A 22 11.91 7.66 -9.74
CA ARG A 22 12.23 6.93 -8.50
C ARG A 22 12.70 7.86 -7.39
N ASN A 23 13.51 8.86 -7.71
CA ASN A 23 13.99 9.87 -6.76
C ASN A 23 12.83 10.72 -6.22
N ARG A 24 11.89 11.13 -7.09
CA ARG A 24 10.68 11.87 -6.66
C ARG A 24 9.78 11.01 -5.78
N ASP A 25 9.57 9.75 -6.14
CA ASP A 25 8.76 8.82 -5.35
C ASP A 25 9.44 8.54 -3.99
N ALA A 26 10.76 8.37 -3.96
CA ALA A 26 11.53 8.20 -2.73
C ALA A 26 11.46 9.44 -1.83
N ALA A 27 11.65 10.64 -2.38
CA ALA A 27 11.53 11.89 -1.64
C ALA A 27 10.10 12.15 -1.14
N HIS A 28 9.09 11.73 -1.90
CA HIS A 28 7.70 11.77 -1.43
C HIS A 28 7.48 10.83 -0.25
N ARG A 29 7.91 9.56 -0.38
CA ARG A 29 7.83 8.55 0.69
C ARG A 29 8.53 9.02 1.97
N GLU A 30 9.74 9.56 1.85
CA GLU A 30 10.49 10.10 2.99
C GLU A 30 9.73 11.24 3.67
N ARG A 31 9.23 12.21 2.90
CA ARG A 31 8.46 13.35 3.45
C ARG A 31 7.20 12.95 4.20
N VAL A 32 6.51 11.89 3.75
CA VAL A 32 5.30 11.41 4.42
C VAL A 32 5.59 10.36 5.50
N GLY A 33 6.87 10.07 5.79
CA GLY A 33 7.27 9.05 6.75
C GLY A 33 6.80 7.65 6.36
N ALA A 34 6.78 7.33 5.06
CA ALA A 34 6.32 6.03 4.58
C ALA A 34 7.27 4.92 5.03
N GLU A 35 6.70 3.92 5.70
CA GLU A 35 7.41 2.71 6.11
C GLU A 35 6.85 1.49 5.37
N VAL A 36 7.75 0.60 4.95
CA VAL A 36 7.35 -0.65 4.30
C VAL A 36 7.22 -1.74 5.35
N THR A 37 6.00 -2.24 5.54
CA THR A 37 5.73 -3.41 6.39
C THR A 37 5.59 -4.65 5.53
N LYS A 38 6.45 -5.65 5.72
CA LYS A 38 6.33 -6.96 5.07
C LYS A 38 5.45 -7.89 5.91
N LEU A 39 4.39 -8.42 5.31
CA LEU A 39 3.46 -9.34 5.98
C LEU A 39 3.26 -10.61 5.16
N THR A 40 3.37 -11.76 5.81
CA THR A 40 2.97 -13.06 5.23
C THR A 40 1.53 -13.36 5.65
N THR A 41 0.64 -13.53 4.67
CA THR A 41 -0.78 -13.85 4.89
C THR A 41 -1.18 -15.15 4.22
N TYR A 42 -2.22 -15.79 4.73
CA TYR A 42 -2.80 -16.99 4.13
C TYR A 42 -3.89 -16.64 3.10
N ARG A 43 -4.34 -17.65 2.35
CA ARG A 43 -5.33 -17.50 1.27
C ARG A 43 -6.63 -16.84 1.73
N GLY A 44 -7.12 -17.18 2.94
CA GLY A 44 -8.35 -16.60 3.50
C GLY A 44 -8.25 -15.08 3.66
N THR A 45 -7.24 -14.61 4.39
CA THR A 45 -6.98 -13.17 4.57
C THR A 45 -6.89 -12.40 3.25
N ARG A 46 -6.27 -12.99 2.21
CA ARG A 46 -6.23 -12.33 0.89
C ARG A 46 -7.59 -12.26 0.21
N ALA A 47 -8.42 -13.30 0.35
CA ALA A 47 -9.77 -13.29 -0.19
C ALA A 47 -10.64 -12.23 0.51
N ASP A 48 -10.51 -12.11 1.83
CA ASP A 48 -11.22 -11.10 2.61
C ASP A 48 -10.81 -9.68 2.20
N TRP A 49 -9.52 -9.43 2.00
CA TRP A 49 -9.05 -8.14 1.51
C TRP A 49 -9.55 -7.80 0.11
N ALA A 50 -9.60 -8.78 -0.80
CA ALA A 50 -10.16 -8.58 -2.13
C ALA A 50 -11.67 -8.27 -2.07
N LEU A 51 -12.41 -8.94 -1.19
CA LEU A 51 -13.82 -8.63 -0.93
C LEU A 51 -13.98 -7.19 -0.43
N MET A 52 -13.20 -6.79 0.58
CA MET A 52 -13.25 -5.43 1.12
C MET A 52 -12.86 -4.37 0.09
N GLN A 53 -11.86 -4.64 -0.76
CA GLN A 53 -11.49 -3.78 -1.87
C GLN A 53 -12.65 -3.59 -2.84
N GLN A 54 -13.30 -4.69 -3.23
CA GLN A 54 -14.45 -4.66 -4.14
C GLN A 54 -15.63 -3.90 -3.55
N VAL A 55 -15.99 -4.18 -2.29
CA VAL A 55 -17.15 -3.55 -1.61
C VAL A 55 -16.91 -2.05 -1.36
N GLY A 56 -15.67 -1.67 -1.06
CA GLY A 56 -15.30 -0.27 -0.82
C GLY A 56 -14.91 0.51 -2.07
N GLU A 57 -14.93 -0.12 -3.26
CA GLU A 57 -14.57 0.48 -4.55
C GLU A 57 -13.15 1.09 -4.56
N PHE A 58 -12.21 0.48 -3.83
CA PHE A 58 -10.83 0.96 -3.72
C PHE A 58 -9.97 0.50 -4.89
N GLU A 59 -9.12 1.40 -5.41
CA GLU A 59 -8.19 1.08 -6.48
C GLU A 59 -7.12 0.08 -6.03
N GLU A 60 -6.64 0.22 -4.79
CA GLU A 60 -5.55 -0.58 -4.23
C GLU A 60 -5.95 -1.20 -2.88
N VAL A 61 -5.49 -2.44 -2.63
CA VAL A 61 -5.79 -3.16 -1.38
C VAL A 61 -5.11 -2.51 -0.16
N GLU A 62 -3.98 -1.83 -0.36
CA GLU A 62 -3.25 -1.11 0.67
C GLU A 62 -4.09 0.03 1.27
N GLU A 63 -4.98 0.64 0.48
CA GLU A 63 -5.91 1.67 0.97
C GLU A 63 -6.92 1.06 1.96
N VAL A 64 -7.50 -0.10 1.61
CA VAL A 64 -8.38 -0.87 2.49
C VAL A 64 -7.69 -1.17 3.82
N ILE A 65 -6.48 -1.73 3.76
CA ILE A 65 -5.72 -2.12 4.96
C ILE A 65 -5.44 -0.89 5.83
N THR A 66 -5.08 0.24 5.22
CA THR A 66 -4.82 1.50 5.91
C THR A 66 -6.08 2.00 6.63
N LEU A 67 -7.21 2.07 5.94
CA LEU A 67 -8.46 2.57 6.50
C LEU A 67 -9.02 1.64 7.59
N MET A 68 -9.00 0.33 7.36
CA MET A 68 -9.38 -0.68 8.36
C MET A 68 -8.54 -0.52 9.63
N THR A 69 -7.21 -0.39 9.49
CA THR A 69 -6.30 -0.21 10.63
C THR A 69 -6.62 1.07 11.40
N ARG A 70 -6.85 2.18 10.69
CA ARG A 70 -7.22 3.47 11.32
C ARG A 70 -8.55 3.40 12.04
N TYR A 71 -9.54 2.73 11.46
CA TYR A 71 -10.84 2.51 12.08
C TYR A 71 -10.71 1.69 13.37
N MET A 72 -10.02 0.54 13.32
CA MET A 72 -9.80 -0.33 14.47
C MET A 72 -8.99 0.36 15.57
N ALA A 73 -7.96 1.14 15.22
CA ALA A 73 -7.23 1.95 16.20
C ALA A 73 -8.12 3.05 16.81
N GLY A 74 -8.98 3.68 16.02
CA GLY A 74 -9.96 4.64 16.50
C GLY A 74 -11.01 4.02 17.42
N MET A 75 -11.43 2.79 17.16
CA MET A 75 -12.26 1.99 18.06
C MET A 75 -11.53 1.73 19.36
N ALA A 76 -10.31 1.16 19.31
CA ALA A 76 -9.52 0.83 20.50
C ALA A 76 -9.28 2.03 21.43
N ARG A 77 -9.13 3.24 20.88
CA ARG A 77 -8.94 4.48 21.67
C ARG A 77 -10.21 4.96 22.35
N ARG A 78 -11.37 4.81 21.70
CA ARG A 78 -12.66 5.33 22.19
C ARG A 78 -13.39 4.32 23.07
N ASP A 79 -13.33 3.05 22.67
CA ASP A 79 -13.94 1.91 23.35
C ASP A 79 -13.02 0.67 23.23
N PRO A 80 -12.12 0.50 24.22
CA PRO A 80 -11.22 -0.65 24.24
C PRO A 80 -11.94 -2.00 24.34
N GLN A 81 -13.14 -2.05 24.93
CA GLN A 81 -13.87 -3.31 25.08
C GLN A 81 -14.50 -3.74 23.76
N ALA A 82 -15.13 -2.80 23.03
CA ALA A 82 -15.62 -3.07 21.68
C ALA A 82 -14.52 -3.59 20.74
N PHE A 83 -13.31 -3.02 20.83
CA PHE A 83 -12.17 -3.53 20.07
C PHE A 83 -11.82 -4.98 20.44
N ARG A 84 -11.76 -5.31 21.74
CA ARG A 84 -11.46 -6.68 22.19
C ARG A 84 -12.52 -7.67 21.73
N ASP A 85 -13.80 -7.28 21.77
CA ASP A 85 -14.91 -8.12 21.36
C ASP A 85 -14.89 -8.35 19.83
N ALA A 86 -14.60 -7.32 19.05
CA ALA A 86 -14.44 -7.41 17.60
C ALA A 86 -13.22 -8.25 17.17
N MET A 87 -12.14 -8.23 17.95
CA MET A 87 -10.93 -9.01 17.70
C MET A 87 -10.93 -10.39 18.38
N ASN A 88 -12.04 -10.79 18.99
CA ASN A 88 -12.15 -12.07 19.68
C ASN A 88 -12.22 -13.22 18.66
N PRO A 89 -11.22 -14.11 18.58
CA PRO A 89 -11.20 -15.19 17.60
C PRO A 89 -12.28 -16.25 17.82
N ARG A 90 -13.00 -16.19 18.94
CA ARG A 90 -14.12 -17.09 19.26
C ARG A 90 -15.48 -16.50 18.90
N ASN A 91 -15.52 -15.29 18.35
CA ASN A 91 -16.73 -14.63 17.90
C ASN A 91 -16.68 -14.51 16.37
N PRO A 92 -17.16 -15.51 15.61
CA PRO A 92 -17.17 -15.43 14.16
C PRO A 92 -18.25 -14.42 13.73
N VAL A 93 -17.81 -13.27 13.22
CA VAL A 93 -18.62 -12.38 12.37
C VAL A 93 -18.67 -12.92 10.95
#